data_AF-M2RIV0-F1
#
_entry.id   AF-M2RIV0-F1
#
_cell.length_a   1.000
_cell.length_b   1.000
_cell.length_c   1.000
_cell.angle_alpha   90.00
_cell.angle_beta   90.00
_cell.angle_gamma   90.00
#
_symmetry.space_group_name_H-M   'P 1'
#
loop_
_entity.id
_entity.type
_entity.pdbx_description
1 polymer ?
#
loop_
_entity_poly.entity_id
_entity_poly.type
_entity_poly.pdbx_seq_one_letter_code
_entity_poly.pdbx_strand_id
1 'polypeptide(L)'
;MTSAWMNWDEWKNTQISVLEALREPNEEKVKEALNLLLIWQTRQILPVQIEATIGVLNSMCANVENPQFFSSVAGFTIVRFVNGMVDAPQKAGGQHRSVYQMAVELGVPTVLVEVRHSITHGTVPSSEELIECIKIISEYLVINYWERGSQESSRIWFDSFIEAVGRRDSQRIMKSIKEGSRNMTSSSLYELSSLIVRIGKLQGDESKWWKMMVTQICSRRGFSDVLIVGAAKEYCKEIKQNTEQIEEWIIYCISVLSSEVNEVLNVFKSEGVLFENKTQILLKKIHAIINGEMKKIIGGFIIHENLKFKEMECEEIEQFVNEKIQINECEIGQWKKLGELPQFFVSTENLIIDPSISLMIAN
;
A
#
# COMPACT_ATOMS: atom_id res chain seq x y z
N MET A 1 -12.96 -9.23 16.92
CA MET A 1 -12.67 -10.27 15.93
C MET A 1 -11.42 -9.82 15.19
N THR A 2 -10.36 -10.62 15.24
CA THR A 2 -9.13 -10.38 14.48
C THR A 2 -9.42 -10.65 13.01
N SER A 3 -9.07 -9.74 12.09
CA SER A 3 -9.22 -9.93 10.64
C SER A 3 -8.35 -11.06 10.11
N ALA A 4 -8.67 -11.60 8.91
CA ALA A 4 -7.91 -12.69 8.30
C ALA A 4 -6.55 -12.23 7.76
N TRP A 5 -6.48 -10.95 7.42
CA TRP A 5 -5.25 -10.22 7.12
C TRP A 5 -4.68 -9.60 8.40
N MET A 6 -3.35 -9.50 8.45
CA MET A 6 -2.55 -8.91 9.52
C MET A 6 -2.77 -7.40 9.64
N ASN A 7 -2.84 -6.72 8.50
CA ASN A 7 -3.10 -5.28 8.40
C ASN A 7 -3.75 -4.96 7.04
N TRP A 8 -4.17 -3.72 6.86
CA TRP A 8 -4.86 -3.33 5.63
C TRP A 8 -3.94 -3.19 4.42
N ASP A 9 -2.61 -3.14 4.60
CA ASP A 9 -1.68 -3.21 3.49
C ASP A 9 -1.63 -4.64 2.92
N GLU A 10 -1.64 -5.67 3.77
CA GLU A 10 -1.83 -7.05 3.32
C GLU A 10 -3.17 -7.19 2.59
N TRP A 11 -4.26 -6.65 3.15
CA TRP A 11 -5.56 -6.67 2.48
C TRP A 11 -5.49 -5.99 1.11
N LYS A 12 -4.85 -4.82 1.00
CA LYS A 12 -4.79 -4.03 -0.23
C LYS A 12 -3.92 -4.70 -1.30
N ASN A 13 -2.80 -5.30 -0.91
CA ASN A 13 -1.96 -6.05 -1.83
C ASN A 13 -2.71 -7.27 -2.38
N THR A 14 -3.38 -8.03 -1.50
CA THR A 14 -4.22 -9.15 -1.93
C THR A 14 -5.41 -8.68 -2.78
N GLN A 15 -6.03 -7.54 -2.46
CA GLN A 15 -7.09 -6.95 -3.28
C GLN A 15 -6.60 -6.68 -4.69
N ILE A 16 -5.39 -6.12 -4.86
CA ILE A 16 -4.81 -5.85 -6.19
C ILE A 16 -4.64 -7.16 -6.96
N SER A 17 -3.96 -8.16 -6.39
CA SER A 17 -3.77 -9.46 -7.06
C SER A 17 -5.10 -10.13 -7.42
N VAL A 18 -6.10 -10.06 -6.53
CA VAL A 18 -7.44 -10.61 -6.78
C VAL A 18 -8.17 -9.85 -7.89
N LEU A 19 -8.14 -8.52 -7.90
CA LEU A 19 -8.79 -7.71 -8.93
C LEU A 19 -8.18 -7.99 -10.31
N GLU A 20 -6.86 -8.11 -10.39
CA GLU A 20 -6.17 -8.49 -11.62
C GLU A 20 -6.59 -9.88 -12.10
N ALA A 21 -6.63 -10.86 -11.19
CA ALA A 21 -7.04 -12.22 -11.50
C ALA A 21 -8.52 -12.33 -11.95
N LEU A 22 -9.43 -11.54 -11.36
CA LEU A 22 -10.86 -11.57 -11.70
C LEU A 22 -11.18 -10.84 -13.01
N ARG A 23 -10.45 -9.76 -13.35
CA ARG A 23 -10.68 -8.96 -14.56
C ARG A 23 -10.01 -9.52 -15.79
N GLU A 24 -8.74 -9.89 -15.65
CA GLU A 24 -7.89 -10.35 -16.74
C GLU A 24 -7.24 -11.68 -16.33
N PRO A 25 -8.03 -12.76 -16.24
CA PRO A 25 -7.55 -14.03 -15.73
C PRO A 25 -6.46 -14.60 -16.64
N ASN A 26 -5.32 -14.90 -16.04
CA ASN A 26 -4.30 -15.78 -16.59
C ASN A 26 -3.88 -16.78 -15.51
N GLU A 27 -3.22 -17.87 -15.91
CA GLU A 27 -2.89 -18.98 -15.00
C GLU A 27 -2.08 -18.52 -13.77
N GLU A 28 -1.09 -17.66 -13.99
CA GLU A 28 -0.19 -17.15 -12.94
C GLU A 28 -0.94 -16.28 -11.93
N LYS A 29 -1.67 -15.25 -12.41
CA LYS A 29 -2.45 -14.32 -11.59
C LYS A 29 -3.52 -15.05 -10.77
N VAL A 30 -4.23 -15.99 -11.39
CA VAL A 30 -5.27 -16.79 -10.71
C VAL A 30 -4.67 -17.62 -9.59
N LYS A 31 -3.53 -18.30 -9.84
CA LYS A 31 -2.84 -19.10 -8.82
C LYS A 31 -2.28 -18.23 -7.69
N GLU A 32 -1.68 -17.09 -8.01
CA GLU A 32 -1.17 -16.16 -7.00
C GLU A 32 -2.29 -15.66 -6.08
N ALA A 33 -3.36 -15.12 -6.66
CA ALA A 33 -4.51 -14.63 -5.90
C ALA A 33 -5.14 -15.74 -5.04
N LEU A 34 -5.29 -16.94 -5.60
CA LEU A 34 -5.83 -18.08 -4.88
C LEU A 34 -4.97 -18.45 -3.67
N ASN A 35 -3.64 -18.52 -3.84
CA ASN A 35 -2.72 -18.84 -2.74
C ASN A 35 -2.81 -17.82 -1.59
N LEU A 36 -2.91 -16.53 -1.90
CA LEU A 36 -3.08 -15.48 -0.89
C LEU A 36 -4.38 -15.67 -0.08
N LEU A 37 -5.48 -15.97 -0.77
CA LEU A 37 -6.77 -16.19 -0.10
C LEU A 37 -6.81 -17.49 0.71
N LEU A 38 -6.13 -18.54 0.25
CA LEU A 38 -5.99 -19.79 1.00
C LEU A 38 -5.19 -19.57 2.29
N ILE A 39 -4.16 -18.72 2.28
CA ILE A 39 -3.46 -18.32 3.51
C ILE A 39 -4.44 -17.69 4.50
N TRP A 40 -5.30 -16.78 4.06
CA TRP A 40 -6.33 -16.18 4.92
C TRP A 40 -7.30 -17.22 5.48
N GLN A 41 -7.67 -18.23 4.68
CA GLN A 41 -8.56 -19.31 5.09
C GLN A 41 -7.97 -20.17 6.21
N THR A 42 -6.64 -20.32 6.28
CA THR A 42 -5.99 -21.04 7.39
C THR A 42 -6.09 -20.30 8.73
N ARG A 43 -6.33 -18.99 8.71
CA ARG A 43 -6.30 -18.14 9.91
C ARG A 43 -7.68 -18.05 10.56
N GLN A 44 -8.76 -18.08 9.78
CA GLN A 44 -10.13 -18.02 10.27
C GLN A 44 -11.18 -18.37 9.21
N ILE A 45 -12.43 -18.46 9.66
CA ILE A 45 -13.61 -18.49 8.78
C ILE A 45 -13.71 -17.15 8.04
N LEU A 46 -13.79 -17.19 6.71
CA LEU A 46 -13.75 -16.02 5.87
C LEU A 46 -15.15 -15.44 5.61
N PRO A 47 -15.25 -14.13 5.36
CA PRO A 47 -16.46 -13.54 4.79
C PRO A 47 -16.87 -14.24 3.50
N VAL A 48 -18.19 -14.37 3.30
CA VAL A 48 -18.77 -15.08 2.15
C VAL A 48 -18.27 -14.59 0.80
N GLN A 49 -17.97 -13.30 0.66
CA GLN A 49 -17.44 -12.71 -0.56
C GLN A 49 -16.04 -13.23 -0.88
N ILE A 50 -15.21 -13.43 0.15
CA ILE A 50 -13.86 -14.00 -0.03
C ILE A 50 -13.97 -15.49 -0.34
N GLU A 51 -14.84 -16.24 0.34
CA GLU A 51 -15.08 -17.65 0.04
C GLU A 51 -15.60 -17.86 -1.39
N ALA A 52 -16.50 -17.00 -1.85
CA ALA A 52 -16.98 -17.00 -3.23
C ALA A 52 -15.86 -16.70 -4.23
N THR A 53 -14.97 -15.76 -3.90
CA THR A 53 -13.79 -15.46 -4.73
C THR A 53 -12.88 -16.68 -4.86
N ILE A 54 -12.63 -17.41 -3.76
CA ILE A 54 -11.87 -18.68 -3.80
C ILE A 54 -12.57 -19.70 -4.71
N GLY A 55 -13.89 -19.82 -4.63
CA GLY A 55 -14.66 -20.73 -5.51
C GLY A 55 -14.53 -20.36 -7.00
N VAL A 56 -14.60 -19.06 -7.32
CA VAL A 56 -14.40 -18.54 -8.68
C VAL A 56 -13.00 -18.88 -9.19
N LEU A 57 -11.95 -18.59 -8.42
CA LEU A 57 -10.57 -18.87 -8.84
C LEU A 57 -10.31 -20.37 -9.00
N ASN A 58 -10.85 -21.21 -8.10
CA ASN A 58 -10.79 -22.67 -8.26
C ASN A 58 -11.52 -23.15 -9.52
N SER A 59 -12.66 -22.52 -9.88
CA SER A 59 -13.39 -22.83 -11.10
C SER A 59 -12.58 -22.46 -12.34
N MET A 60 -11.88 -21.32 -12.31
CA MET A 60 -10.96 -20.90 -13.38
C MET A 60 -9.80 -21.88 -13.54
N CYS A 61 -9.15 -22.30 -12.44
CA CYS A 61 -8.10 -23.32 -12.46
C CYS A 61 -8.62 -24.66 -13.02
N ALA A 62 -9.78 -25.12 -12.54
CA ALA A 62 -10.37 -26.38 -13.01
C ALA A 62 -10.70 -26.34 -14.51
N ASN A 63 -11.15 -25.20 -15.04
CA ASN A 63 -11.45 -25.06 -16.47
C ASN A 63 -10.21 -25.27 -17.36
N VAL A 64 -9.02 -24.91 -16.88
CA VAL A 64 -7.77 -25.03 -17.64
C VAL A 64 -7.09 -26.37 -17.37
N GLU A 65 -6.90 -26.72 -16.10
CA GLU A 65 -6.08 -27.86 -15.70
C GLU A 65 -6.84 -29.18 -15.73
N ASN A 66 -8.13 -29.16 -15.36
CA ASN A 66 -8.93 -30.35 -15.15
C ASN A 66 -10.37 -30.17 -15.69
N PRO A 67 -10.57 -29.99 -17.01
CA PRO A 67 -11.89 -29.63 -17.58
C PRO A 67 -13.01 -30.62 -17.24
N GLN A 68 -12.67 -31.88 -16.95
CA GLN A 68 -13.63 -32.92 -16.56
C GLN A 68 -14.28 -32.64 -15.20
N PHE A 69 -13.60 -31.90 -14.31
CA PHE A 69 -14.13 -31.51 -13.00
C PHE A 69 -14.70 -30.09 -12.99
N PHE A 70 -14.49 -29.30 -14.05
CA PHE A 70 -14.93 -27.91 -14.13
C PHE A 70 -16.42 -27.75 -13.79
N SER A 71 -17.31 -28.53 -14.42
CA SER A 71 -18.75 -28.39 -14.21
C SER A 71 -19.16 -28.59 -12.76
N SER A 72 -18.50 -29.52 -12.05
CA SER A 72 -18.75 -29.78 -10.62
C SER A 72 -18.24 -28.64 -9.75
N VAL A 73 -17.03 -28.12 -10.02
CA VAL A 73 -16.42 -27.01 -9.25
C VAL A 73 -17.20 -25.72 -9.47
N ALA A 74 -17.53 -25.39 -10.72
CA ALA A 74 -18.30 -24.22 -11.09
C ALA A 74 -19.74 -24.29 -10.54
N GLY A 75 -20.40 -25.44 -10.69
CA GLY A 75 -21.74 -25.64 -10.16
C GLY A 75 -21.80 -25.49 -8.64
N PHE A 76 -20.84 -26.08 -7.91
CA PHE A 76 -20.74 -25.91 -6.45
C PHE A 76 -20.48 -24.45 -6.05
N THR A 77 -19.61 -23.76 -6.79
CA THR A 77 -19.30 -22.34 -6.59
C THR A 77 -20.55 -21.46 -6.73
N ILE A 78 -21.32 -21.65 -7.80
CA ILE A 78 -22.57 -20.88 -8.04
C ILE A 78 -23.58 -21.12 -6.92
N VAL A 79 -23.80 -22.39 -6.55
CA VAL A 79 -24.72 -22.74 -5.46
C VAL A 79 -24.29 -22.10 -4.14
N ARG A 80 -23.00 -22.17 -3.80
CA ARG A 80 -22.46 -21.58 -2.57
C ARG A 80 -22.53 -20.06 -2.57
N PHE A 81 -22.23 -19.42 -3.69
CA PHE A 81 -22.33 -17.97 -3.85
C PHE A 81 -23.77 -17.50 -3.60
N VAL A 82 -24.76 -18.10 -4.28
CA VAL A 82 -26.17 -17.70 -4.13
C VAL A 82 -26.64 -17.95 -2.69
N ASN A 83 -26.41 -19.13 -2.13
CA ASN A 83 -26.84 -19.43 -0.77
C ASN A 83 -26.16 -18.49 0.25
N GLY A 84 -24.88 -18.20 0.07
CA GLY A 84 -24.13 -17.33 0.97
C GLY A 84 -24.53 -15.86 0.89
N MET A 85 -24.74 -15.34 -0.32
CA MET A 85 -25.07 -13.93 -0.54
C MET A 85 -26.54 -13.62 -0.26
N VAL A 86 -27.43 -14.56 -0.59
CA VAL A 86 -28.88 -14.32 -0.63
C VAL A 86 -29.61 -14.94 0.57
N ASP A 87 -29.19 -16.11 1.06
CA ASP A 87 -29.88 -16.79 2.17
C ASP A 87 -29.33 -16.37 3.55
N ALA A 88 -28.05 -16.01 3.67
CA ALA A 88 -27.45 -15.64 4.96
C ALA A 88 -28.09 -14.39 5.60
N PRO A 89 -28.43 -13.31 4.85
CA PRO A 89 -29.04 -12.11 5.43
C PRO A 89 -30.49 -12.34 5.92
N GLN A 90 -31.20 -13.36 5.43
CA GLN A 90 -32.58 -13.65 5.82
C GLN A 90 -32.69 -14.17 7.28
N LYS A 91 -31.60 -14.70 7.84
CA LYS A 91 -31.57 -15.25 9.22
C LYS A 91 -31.63 -14.18 10.31
N ALA A 92 -31.55 -12.89 9.96
CA ALA A 92 -31.49 -11.76 10.89
C ALA A 92 -32.87 -11.15 11.26
N GLY A 93 -33.96 -11.94 11.23
CA GLY A 93 -35.19 -11.64 11.97
C GLY A 93 -36.28 -10.81 11.26
N GLY A 94 -36.32 -10.79 9.91
CA GLY A 94 -37.38 -10.16 9.12
C GLY A 94 -38.32 -11.17 8.43
N GLN A 95 -39.41 -10.67 7.82
CA GLN A 95 -40.33 -11.46 6.99
C GLN A 95 -39.59 -12.37 5.98
N HIS A 96 -40.06 -13.60 5.79
CA HIS A 96 -39.52 -14.53 4.80
C HIS A 96 -39.71 -13.97 3.38
N ARG A 97 -38.64 -13.42 2.80
CA ARG A 97 -38.56 -13.00 1.39
C ARG A 97 -38.11 -14.17 0.53
N SER A 98 -38.53 -14.22 -0.73
CA SER A 98 -38.03 -15.25 -1.64
C SER A 98 -36.56 -15.00 -1.99
N VAL A 99 -35.82 -16.07 -2.35
CA VAL A 99 -34.43 -15.98 -2.84
C VAL A 99 -34.34 -15.01 -4.03
N TYR A 100 -35.33 -15.03 -4.92
CA TYR A 100 -35.41 -14.12 -6.05
C TYR A 100 -35.54 -12.65 -5.62
N GLN A 101 -36.44 -12.34 -4.68
CA GLN A 101 -36.61 -10.98 -4.17
C GLN A 101 -35.35 -10.45 -3.50
N MET A 102 -34.71 -11.30 -2.69
CA MET A 102 -33.45 -10.96 -2.01
C MET A 102 -32.30 -10.72 -3.00
N ALA A 103 -32.22 -11.51 -4.08
CA ALA A 103 -31.22 -11.32 -5.12
C ALA A 103 -31.37 -9.94 -5.79
N VAL A 104 -32.60 -9.55 -6.12
CA VAL A 104 -32.90 -8.22 -6.69
C VAL A 104 -32.50 -7.10 -5.72
N GLU A 105 -32.85 -7.21 -4.44
CA GLU A 105 -32.50 -6.21 -3.42
C GLU A 105 -30.99 -6.04 -3.24
N LEU A 106 -30.23 -7.14 -3.34
CA LEU A 106 -28.77 -7.15 -3.19
C LEU A 106 -28.02 -6.87 -4.50
N GLY A 107 -28.73 -6.71 -5.62
CA GLY A 107 -28.14 -6.53 -6.95
C GLY A 107 -27.45 -7.79 -7.49
N VAL A 108 -27.75 -8.97 -6.94
CA VAL A 108 -27.25 -10.26 -7.44
C VAL A 108 -28.02 -10.62 -8.72
N PRO A 109 -27.33 -10.89 -9.85
CA PRO A 109 -28.00 -11.26 -11.10
C PRO A 109 -28.90 -12.48 -10.95
N THR A 110 -30.18 -12.35 -11.34
CA THR A 110 -31.20 -13.38 -11.13
C THR A 110 -30.94 -14.67 -11.91
N VAL A 111 -30.19 -14.59 -13.02
CA VAL A 111 -29.71 -15.77 -13.78
C VAL A 111 -28.94 -16.75 -12.88
N LEU A 112 -28.20 -16.26 -11.89
CA LEU A 112 -27.48 -17.13 -10.95
C LEU A 112 -28.44 -17.88 -10.02
N VAL A 113 -29.58 -17.28 -9.67
CA VAL A 113 -30.63 -17.92 -8.87
C VAL A 113 -31.31 -19.03 -9.67
N GLU A 114 -31.58 -18.78 -10.95
CA GLU A 114 -32.15 -19.75 -11.88
C GLU A 114 -31.22 -20.95 -12.09
N VAL A 115 -29.93 -20.68 -12.38
CA VAL A 115 -28.92 -21.73 -12.53
C VAL A 115 -28.75 -22.54 -11.25
N ARG A 116 -28.73 -21.87 -10.09
CA ARG A 116 -28.71 -22.56 -8.79
C ARG A 116 -29.94 -23.47 -8.63
N HIS A 117 -31.13 -23.01 -8.99
CA HIS A 117 -32.35 -23.83 -8.94
C HIS A 117 -32.20 -25.08 -9.80
N SER A 118 -31.81 -24.93 -11.07
CA SER A 118 -31.56 -26.04 -12.00
C SER A 118 -30.58 -27.07 -11.45
N ILE A 119 -29.42 -26.63 -10.94
CA ILE A 119 -28.40 -27.52 -10.37
C ILE A 119 -28.96 -28.28 -9.16
N THR A 120 -29.65 -27.60 -8.24
CA THR A 120 -30.22 -28.26 -7.04
C THR A 120 -31.36 -29.24 -7.36
N HIS A 121 -32.01 -29.09 -8.52
CA HIS A 121 -32.99 -30.03 -9.05
C HIS A 121 -32.37 -31.11 -9.96
N GLY A 122 -31.04 -31.22 -9.99
CA GLY A 122 -30.32 -32.28 -10.69
C GLY A 122 -30.04 -31.99 -12.16
N THR A 123 -30.30 -30.77 -12.64
CA THR A 123 -30.00 -30.36 -14.02
C THR A 123 -28.78 -29.46 -14.02
N VAL A 124 -27.61 -30.04 -14.33
CA VAL A 124 -26.35 -29.26 -14.45
C VAL A 124 -26.32 -28.58 -15.83
N PRO A 125 -26.10 -27.26 -15.90
CA PRO A 125 -25.99 -26.54 -17.17
C PRO A 125 -24.78 -26.96 -18.02
N SER A 126 -24.73 -26.47 -19.25
CA SER A 126 -23.58 -26.67 -20.13
C SER A 126 -22.32 -25.99 -19.57
N SER A 127 -21.14 -26.47 -19.95
CA SER A 127 -19.88 -25.84 -19.54
C SER A 127 -19.79 -24.37 -20.00
N GLU A 128 -20.31 -24.05 -21.17
CA GLU A 128 -20.34 -22.67 -21.70
C GLU A 128 -21.19 -21.75 -20.80
N GLU A 129 -22.37 -22.22 -20.38
CA GLU A 129 -23.25 -21.48 -19.47
C GLU A 129 -22.62 -21.30 -18.08
N LEU A 130 -21.94 -22.33 -17.57
CA LEU A 130 -21.22 -22.26 -16.31
C LEU A 130 -20.04 -21.28 -16.36
N ILE A 131 -19.28 -21.25 -17.47
CA ILE A 131 -18.21 -20.26 -17.67
C ILE A 131 -18.77 -18.84 -17.59
N GLU A 132 -19.90 -18.59 -18.24
CA GLU A 132 -20.53 -17.27 -18.21
C GLU A 132 -21.03 -16.89 -16.81
N CYS A 133 -21.64 -17.84 -16.10
CA CYS A 133 -22.03 -17.64 -14.70
C CYS A 133 -20.84 -17.30 -13.80
N ILE A 134 -19.69 -17.97 -13.99
CA ILE A 134 -18.48 -17.67 -13.22
C ILE A 134 -17.98 -16.24 -13.51
N LYS A 135 -18.01 -15.78 -14.76
CA LYS A 135 -17.67 -14.38 -15.11
C LYS A 135 -18.62 -13.39 -14.45
N ILE A 136 -19.92 -13.65 -14.48
CA ILE A 136 -20.94 -12.79 -13.84
C ILE A 136 -20.67 -12.68 -12.34
N ILE A 137 -20.32 -13.78 -11.67
CA ILE A 137 -19.94 -13.76 -10.24
C ILE A 137 -18.66 -12.94 -10.04
N SER A 138 -17.64 -13.10 -10.90
CA SER A 138 -16.41 -12.31 -10.86
C SER A 138 -16.69 -10.82 -10.93
N GLU A 139 -17.46 -10.37 -11.92
CA GLU A 139 -17.83 -8.96 -12.10
C GLU A 139 -18.60 -8.41 -10.90
N TYR A 140 -19.56 -9.19 -10.38
CA TYR A 140 -20.30 -8.82 -9.19
C TYR A 140 -19.37 -8.65 -7.97
N LEU A 141 -18.42 -9.56 -7.74
CA LEU A 141 -17.47 -9.50 -6.62
C LEU A 141 -16.49 -8.34 -6.75
N VAL A 142 -16.02 -8.06 -7.97
CA VAL A 142 -15.19 -6.89 -8.27
C VAL A 142 -15.91 -5.61 -7.82
N ILE A 143 -17.12 -5.38 -8.32
CA ILE A 143 -17.84 -4.11 -8.15
C ILE A 143 -18.40 -3.95 -6.73
N ASN A 144 -18.94 -5.02 -6.15
CA ASN A 144 -19.74 -4.93 -4.92
C ASN A 144 -18.95 -5.25 -3.65
N TYR A 145 -17.73 -5.80 -3.77
CA TYR A 145 -16.91 -6.14 -2.61
C TYR A 145 -15.48 -5.61 -2.75
N TRP A 146 -14.74 -6.10 -3.73
CA TRP A 146 -13.31 -5.85 -3.80
C TRP A 146 -13.00 -4.38 -4.05
N GLU A 147 -13.66 -3.68 -4.98
CA GLU A 147 -13.40 -2.26 -5.22
C GLU A 147 -13.84 -1.33 -4.07
N ARG A 148 -14.86 -1.74 -3.30
CA ARG A 148 -15.43 -0.92 -2.22
C ARG A 148 -14.68 -1.09 -0.90
N GLY A 149 -14.19 -2.30 -0.60
CA GLY A 149 -13.76 -2.71 0.74
C GLY A 149 -12.76 -1.79 1.45
N SER A 150 -11.66 -1.41 0.79
CA SER A 150 -10.66 -0.50 1.38
C SER A 150 -11.08 0.96 1.37
N GLN A 151 -11.75 1.41 0.30
CA GLN A 151 -12.08 2.82 0.12
C GLN A 151 -13.17 3.27 1.09
N GLU A 152 -14.21 2.46 1.27
CA GLU A 152 -15.35 2.78 2.12
C GLU A 152 -14.96 2.77 3.61
N SER A 153 -14.13 1.80 4.02
CA SER A 153 -13.60 1.71 5.38
C SER A 153 -12.75 2.94 5.75
N SER A 154 -11.85 3.37 4.86
CA SER A 154 -11.03 4.56 5.08
C SER A 154 -11.88 5.84 5.10
N ARG A 155 -12.81 6.02 4.16
CA ARG A 155 -13.66 7.23 4.08
C ARG A 155 -14.54 7.41 5.30
N ILE A 156 -15.29 6.37 5.70
CA ILE A 156 -16.16 6.41 6.88
C ILE A 156 -15.34 6.77 8.13
N TRP A 157 -14.14 6.21 8.23
CA TRP A 157 -13.22 6.53 9.31
C TRP A 157 -12.80 8.01 9.29
N PHE A 158 -12.40 8.54 8.12
CA PHE A 158 -11.99 9.93 7.97
C PHE A 158 -13.12 10.91 8.29
N ASP A 159 -14.33 10.65 7.81
CA ASP A 159 -15.49 11.51 8.05
C ASP A 159 -15.81 11.57 9.55
N SER A 160 -15.82 10.41 10.22
CA SER A 160 -16.00 10.31 11.68
C SER A 160 -14.89 11.04 12.44
N PHE A 161 -13.64 10.92 11.98
CA PHE A 161 -12.50 11.60 12.59
C PHE A 161 -12.62 13.13 12.45
N ILE A 162 -12.92 13.63 11.25
CA ILE A 162 -13.09 15.06 10.97
C ILE A 162 -14.25 15.64 11.78
N GLU A 163 -15.38 14.93 11.86
CA GLU A 163 -16.52 15.32 12.70
C GLU A 163 -16.11 15.44 14.18
N ALA A 164 -15.35 14.46 14.69
CA ALA A 164 -14.87 14.47 16.07
C ALA A 164 -13.90 15.63 16.36
N VAL A 165 -12.99 15.93 15.42
CA VAL A 165 -12.08 17.08 15.51
C VAL A 165 -12.85 18.39 15.49
N GLY A 166 -13.82 18.54 14.57
CA GLY A 166 -14.67 19.73 14.48
C GLY A 166 -15.45 19.99 15.78
N ARG A 167 -15.88 18.93 16.47
CA ARG A 167 -16.56 19.00 17.77
C ARG A 167 -15.63 19.10 18.99
N ARG A 168 -14.31 19.01 18.80
CA ARG A 168 -13.31 18.93 19.89
C ARG A 168 -13.57 17.77 20.87
N ASP A 169 -14.14 16.66 20.38
CA ASP A 169 -14.46 15.48 21.19
C ASP A 169 -13.21 14.60 21.36
N SER A 170 -12.45 14.84 22.43
CA SER A 170 -11.18 14.15 22.69
C SER A 170 -11.34 12.62 22.80
N GLN A 171 -12.46 12.13 23.31
CA GLN A 171 -12.70 10.69 23.46
C GLN A 171 -12.93 10.02 22.11
N ARG A 172 -13.78 10.62 21.25
CA ARG A 172 -14.02 10.10 19.89
C ARG A 172 -12.80 10.19 19.00
N ILE A 173 -12.01 11.26 19.13
CA ILE A 173 -10.73 11.40 18.44
C ILE A 173 -9.79 10.25 18.82
N MET A 174 -9.59 10.02 20.12
CA MET A 174 -8.69 8.96 20.61
C MET A 174 -9.18 7.55 20.23
N LYS A 175 -10.50 7.33 20.21
CA LYS A 175 -11.10 6.08 19.72
C LYS A 175 -10.85 5.90 18.22
N SER A 176 -11.14 6.92 17.43
CA SER A 176 -10.95 6.89 15.96
C SER A 176 -9.49 6.57 15.64
N ILE A 177 -8.54 7.20 16.32
CA ILE A 177 -7.11 6.94 16.08
C ILE A 177 -6.69 5.52 16.47
N LYS A 178 -7.25 4.97 17.54
CA LYS A 178 -7.02 3.56 17.91
C LYS A 178 -7.50 2.60 16.83
N GLU A 179 -8.61 2.94 16.19
CA GLU A 179 -9.16 2.17 15.08
C GLU A 179 -8.30 2.39 13.82
N GLY A 180 -7.93 3.63 13.51
CA GLY A 180 -7.15 3.99 12.33
C GLY A 180 -5.76 3.36 12.31
N SER A 181 -5.02 3.41 13.43
CA SER A 181 -3.69 2.81 13.54
C SER A 181 -3.69 1.28 13.37
N ARG A 182 -4.85 0.63 13.51
CA ARG A 182 -5.01 -0.82 13.36
C ARG A 182 -5.66 -1.18 12.02
N ASN A 183 -6.51 -0.30 11.52
CA ASN A 183 -7.49 -0.60 10.50
C ASN A 183 -7.35 0.26 9.22
N MET A 184 -6.24 0.99 9.04
CA MET A 184 -5.98 1.77 7.84
C MET A 184 -4.75 1.26 7.09
N THR A 185 -4.74 1.47 5.78
CA THR A 185 -3.56 1.26 4.94
C THR A 185 -2.49 2.31 5.26
N SER A 186 -1.22 2.02 4.96
CA SER A 186 -0.12 2.98 5.08
C SER A 186 -0.39 4.28 4.31
N SER A 187 -1.04 4.19 3.14
CA SER A 187 -1.45 5.36 2.35
C SER A 187 -2.51 6.21 3.05
N SER A 188 -3.52 5.59 3.67
CA SER A 188 -4.56 6.31 4.40
C SER A 188 -4.00 6.88 5.71
N LEU A 189 -3.09 6.18 6.38
CA LEU A 189 -2.37 6.69 7.53
C LEU A 189 -1.55 7.94 7.20
N TYR A 190 -0.98 8.00 6.00
CA TYR A 190 -0.34 9.21 5.47
C TYR A 190 -1.33 10.36 5.20
N GLU A 191 -2.46 10.08 4.56
CA GLU A 191 -3.49 11.11 4.33
C GLU A 191 -3.99 11.70 5.66
N LEU A 192 -4.15 10.86 6.67
CA LEU A 192 -4.45 11.30 8.04
C LEU A 192 -3.37 12.19 8.62
N SER A 193 -2.10 11.81 8.52
CA SER A 193 -1.03 12.63 9.07
C SER A 193 -0.91 13.98 8.34
N SER A 194 -1.04 14.02 7.02
CA SER A 194 -1.13 15.27 6.24
C SER A 194 -2.31 16.14 6.70
N LEU A 195 -3.48 15.54 6.92
CA LEU A 195 -4.68 16.25 7.39
C LEU A 195 -4.51 16.82 8.80
N ILE A 196 -3.91 16.05 9.72
CA ILE A 196 -3.56 16.52 11.07
C ILE A 196 -2.62 17.72 10.97
N VAL A 197 -1.56 17.64 10.15
CA VAL A 197 -0.61 18.75 9.95
C VAL A 197 -1.32 20.01 9.43
N ARG A 198 -2.19 19.87 8.42
CA ARG A 198 -2.96 21.00 7.87
C ARG A 198 -3.94 21.61 8.89
N ILE A 199 -4.60 20.79 9.70
CA ILE A 199 -5.49 21.28 10.77
C ILE A 199 -4.68 22.05 11.82
N GLY A 200 -3.52 21.51 12.22
CA GLY A 200 -2.60 22.21 13.12
C GLY A 200 -2.18 23.58 12.58
N LYS A 201 -1.84 23.64 11.28
CA LYS A 201 -1.52 24.88 10.56
C LYS A 201 -2.65 25.91 10.64
N LEU A 202 -3.89 25.47 10.40
CA LEU A 202 -5.08 26.35 10.37
C LEU A 202 -5.52 26.85 11.75
N GLN A 203 -5.30 26.09 12.82
CA GLN A 203 -5.77 26.47 14.16
C GLN A 203 -4.86 27.47 14.89
N GLY A 204 -3.66 27.75 14.37
CA GLY A 204 -2.67 28.60 15.04
C GLY A 204 -2.06 27.89 16.25
N ASP A 205 -0.74 27.99 16.38
CA ASP A 205 0.13 27.14 17.20
C ASP A 205 -0.04 27.23 18.75
N GLU A 206 -1.09 27.89 19.25
CA GLU A 206 -1.26 28.16 20.69
C GLU A 206 -2.32 27.31 21.39
N SER A 207 -3.04 26.48 20.65
CA SER A 207 -3.94 25.51 21.26
C SER A 207 -3.11 24.45 22.00
N LYS A 208 -2.83 24.68 23.30
CA LYS A 208 -2.29 23.66 24.23
C LYS A 208 -3.03 22.33 24.09
N TRP A 209 -4.31 22.40 23.76
CA TRP A 209 -5.16 21.25 23.46
C TRP A 209 -4.69 20.46 22.23
N TRP A 210 -4.33 21.12 21.13
CA TRP A 210 -3.85 20.46 19.91
C TRP A 210 -2.52 19.73 20.13
N LYS A 211 -1.53 20.42 20.73
CA LYS A 211 -0.23 19.81 21.07
C LYS A 211 -0.42 18.63 22.03
N MET A 212 -1.22 18.80 23.08
CA MET A 212 -1.53 17.72 24.02
C MET A 212 -2.26 16.55 23.37
N MET A 213 -3.19 16.82 22.45
CA MET A 213 -3.90 15.80 21.69
C MET A 213 -2.90 15.00 20.84
N VAL A 214 -2.01 15.66 20.09
CA VAL A 214 -1.00 14.96 19.30
C VAL A 214 -0.03 14.18 20.19
N THR A 215 0.37 14.68 21.35
CA THR A 215 1.16 13.90 22.30
C THR A 215 0.44 12.61 22.72
N GLN A 216 -0.87 12.67 23.00
CA GLN A 216 -1.68 11.49 23.36
C GLN A 216 -1.84 10.51 22.20
N ILE A 217 -1.86 11.02 20.97
CA ILE A 217 -1.94 10.24 19.75
C ILE A 217 -0.63 9.47 19.52
N CYS A 218 0.50 10.15 19.70
CA CYS A 218 1.84 9.64 19.45
C CYS A 218 2.47 8.89 20.63
N SER A 219 1.82 8.85 21.79
CA SER A 219 2.23 7.98 22.91
C SER A 219 2.09 6.49 22.60
N ARG A 220 1.66 6.14 21.38
CA ARG A 220 1.60 4.77 20.85
C ARG A 220 2.73 4.53 19.87
N ARG A 221 3.44 3.42 20.09
CA ARG A 221 4.54 2.93 19.24
C ARG A 221 4.12 2.88 17.76
N GLY A 222 4.85 3.58 16.90
CA GLY A 222 4.69 3.56 15.44
C GLY A 222 3.80 4.67 14.83
N PHE A 223 2.88 5.28 15.59
CA PHE A 223 2.07 6.39 15.03
C PHE A 223 2.87 7.70 14.93
N SER A 224 3.83 7.90 15.83
CA SER A 224 4.81 9.00 15.77
C SER A 224 5.58 9.01 14.44
N ASP A 225 5.88 7.84 13.89
CA ASP A 225 6.65 7.68 12.65
C ASP A 225 5.76 7.91 11.42
N VAL A 226 4.51 7.43 11.46
CA VAL A 226 3.51 7.77 10.44
C VAL A 226 3.24 9.28 10.38
N LEU A 227 3.19 9.94 11.55
CA LEU A 227 2.94 11.38 11.64
C LEU A 227 4.11 12.18 11.06
N ILE A 228 5.35 11.77 11.35
CA ILE A 228 6.54 12.47 10.85
C ILE A 228 6.69 12.32 9.34
N VAL A 229 6.40 11.14 8.78
CA VAL A 229 6.35 10.91 7.32
C VAL A 229 5.33 11.83 6.65
N GLY A 230 4.15 11.99 7.25
CA GLY A 230 3.12 12.91 6.76
C GLY A 230 3.57 14.36 6.71
N ALA A 231 4.16 14.82 7.81
CA ALA A 231 4.70 16.16 7.92
C ALA A 231 5.82 16.41 6.91
N ALA A 232 6.74 15.46 6.74
CA ALA A 232 7.83 15.55 5.77
C ALA A 232 7.31 15.65 4.33
N LYS A 233 6.33 14.82 3.95
CA LYS A 233 5.72 14.88 2.61
C LYS A 233 4.94 16.17 2.37
N GLU A 234 4.22 16.67 3.38
CA GLU A 234 3.52 17.95 3.26
C GLU A 234 4.52 19.12 3.12
N TYR A 235 5.64 19.07 3.85
CA TYR A 235 6.76 19.98 3.67
C TYR A 235 7.30 19.94 2.24
N CYS A 236 7.52 18.75 1.66
CA CYS A 236 7.99 18.62 0.28
C CYS A 236 7.04 19.28 -0.73
N LYS A 237 5.72 19.09 -0.56
CA LYS A 237 4.70 19.73 -1.42
C LYS A 237 4.72 21.25 -1.32
N GLU A 238 4.91 21.77 -0.12
CA GLU A 238 4.87 23.20 0.16
C GLU A 238 6.25 23.87 0.20
N ILE A 239 7.33 23.19 -0.22
CA ILE A 239 8.72 23.67 -0.04
C ILE A 239 8.95 25.07 -0.64
N LYS A 240 8.22 25.42 -1.71
CA LYS A 240 8.27 26.75 -2.36
C LYS A 240 7.45 27.83 -1.64
N GLN A 241 6.59 27.46 -0.70
CA GLN A 241 5.69 28.32 0.07
C GLN A 241 6.21 28.56 1.50
N ASN A 242 5.37 29.09 2.39
CA ASN A 242 5.68 29.20 3.81
C ASN A 242 5.52 27.84 4.51
N THR A 243 6.64 27.25 4.91
CA THR A 243 6.75 25.94 5.56
C THR A 243 7.00 26.01 7.07
N GLU A 244 7.07 27.21 7.66
CA GLU A 244 7.55 27.41 9.04
C GLU A 244 6.79 26.56 10.07
N GLN A 245 5.46 26.50 9.97
CA GLN A 245 4.63 25.69 10.87
C GLN A 245 4.82 24.17 10.65
N ILE A 246 5.13 23.73 9.42
CA ILE A 246 5.41 22.31 9.13
C ILE A 246 6.82 21.95 9.63
N GLU A 247 7.78 22.86 9.50
CA GLU A 247 9.14 22.71 10.04
C GLU A 247 9.11 22.54 11.56
N GLU A 248 8.38 23.41 12.28
CA GLU A 248 8.17 23.32 13.72
C GLU A 248 7.54 21.98 14.11
N TRP A 249 6.61 21.48 13.29
CA TRP A 249 5.97 20.21 13.52
C TRP A 249 6.90 19.01 13.33
N ILE A 250 7.73 19.01 12.27
CA ILE A 250 8.77 18.00 12.07
C ILE A 250 9.73 18.00 13.26
N ILE A 251 10.17 19.19 13.70
CA ILE A 251 11.03 19.33 14.87
C ILE A 251 10.34 18.78 16.13
N TYR A 252 9.06 19.07 16.34
CA TYR A 252 8.29 18.54 17.47
C TYR A 252 8.20 17.00 17.46
N CYS A 253 7.93 16.39 16.30
CA CYS A 253 7.91 14.94 16.17
C CYS A 253 9.26 14.29 16.53
N ILE A 254 10.37 14.85 16.06
CA ILE A 254 11.70 14.30 16.34
C ILE A 254 12.09 14.52 17.81
N SER A 255 11.93 15.75 18.31
CA SER A 255 12.47 16.14 19.62
C SER A 255 11.57 15.74 20.80
N VAL A 256 10.25 15.78 20.64
CA VAL A 256 9.29 15.51 21.73
C VAL A 256 8.69 14.12 21.61
N LEU A 257 8.36 13.67 20.39
CA LEU A 257 7.73 12.37 20.17
C LEU A 257 8.73 11.24 19.90
N SER A 258 10.03 11.56 19.82
CA SER A 258 11.11 10.60 19.58
C SER A 258 10.92 9.79 18.30
N SER A 259 10.29 10.37 17.28
CA SER A 259 10.15 9.74 15.96
C SER A 259 11.51 9.50 15.31
N GLU A 260 11.62 8.45 14.50
CA GLU A 260 12.86 8.15 13.80
C GLU A 260 13.18 9.18 12.71
N VAL A 261 14.38 9.74 12.77
CA VAL A 261 14.89 10.70 11.79
C VAL A 261 15.00 10.09 10.37
N ASN A 262 15.28 8.79 10.29
CA ASN A 262 15.43 8.08 9.01
C ASN A 262 14.17 8.20 8.15
N GLU A 263 12.99 8.19 8.76
CA GLU A 263 11.71 8.32 8.06
C GLU A 263 11.62 9.65 7.30
N VAL A 264 12.10 10.75 7.90
CA VAL A 264 12.13 12.07 7.25
C VAL A 264 13.15 12.10 6.12
N LEU A 265 14.35 11.57 6.36
CA LEU A 265 15.42 11.54 5.36
C LEU A 265 15.02 10.70 4.15
N ASN A 266 14.35 9.57 4.36
CA ASN A 266 13.84 8.71 3.29
C ASN A 266 12.85 9.46 2.41
N VAL A 267 11.91 10.22 3.00
CA VAL A 267 10.97 11.06 2.25
C VAL A 267 11.69 12.16 1.47
N PHE A 268 12.62 12.88 2.10
CA PHE A 268 13.35 13.95 1.42
C PHE A 268 14.22 13.44 0.27
N LYS A 269 14.79 12.24 0.42
CA LYS A 269 15.54 11.54 -0.62
C LYS A 269 14.63 11.13 -1.77
N SER A 270 13.48 10.51 -1.49
CA SER A 270 12.55 10.05 -2.53
C SER A 270 11.94 11.21 -3.32
N GLU A 271 11.67 12.34 -2.67
CA GLU A 271 11.12 13.55 -3.29
C GLU A 271 12.20 14.44 -3.93
N GLY A 272 13.49 14.07 -3.83
CA GLY A 272 14.60 14.80 -4.42
C GLY A 272 14.91 16.17 -3.79
N VAL A 273 14.36 16.46 -2.61
CA VAL A 273 14.50 17.77 -1.94
C VAL A 273 15.59 17.82 -0.88
N LEU A 274 16.32 16.72 -0.67
CA LEU A 274 17.27 16.57 0.42
C LEU A 274 18.33 17.68 0.49
N PHE A 275 18.82 18.13 -0.68
CA PHE A 275 19.87 19.14 -0.79
C PHE A 275 19.35 20.54 -1.16
N GLU A 276 18.02 20.74 -1.15
CA GLU A 276 17.43 22.06 -1.31
C GLU A 276 17.82 22.97 -0.13
N ASN A 277 18.03 24.26 -0.41
CA ASN A 277 18.52 25.21 0.60
C ASN A 277 17.63 25.24 1.86
N LYS A 278 16.31 25.30 1.68
CA LYS A 278 15.35 25.26 2.80
C LYS A 278 15.44 23.96 3.60
N THR A 279 15.59 22.82 2.92
CA THR A 279 15.73 21.51 3.57
C THR A 279 17.03 21.44 4.37
N GLN A 280 18.12 21.97 3.82
CA GLN A 280 19.41 22.06 4.51
C GLN A 280 19.33 22.95 5.76
N ILE A 281 18.60 24.07 5.70
CA ILE A 281 18.33 24.92 6.86
C ILE A 281 17.53 24.14 7.92
N LEU A 282 16.48 23.42 7.52
CA LEU A 282 15.69 22.58 8.43
C LEU A 282 16.55 21.47 9.07
N LEU A 283 17.36 20.75 8.30
CA LEU A 283 18.25 19.72 8.83
C LEU A 283 19.26 20.30 9.82
N LYS A 284 19.81 21.50 9.58
CA LYS A 284 20.65 22.22 10.54
C LYS A 284 19.89 22.54 11.84
N LYS A 285 18.64 23.00 11.76
CA LYS A 285 17.77 23.24 12.94
C LYS A 285 17.55 21.94 13.74
N ILE A 286 17.20 20.84 13.06
CA ILE A 286 16.98 19.54 13.70
C ILE A 286 18.28 19.04 14.35
N HIS A 287 19.41 19.09 13.64
CA HIS A 287 20.72 18.67 14.13
C HIS A 287 21.18 19.40 15.40
N ALA A 288 20.78 20.67 15.58
CA ALA A 288 21.07 21.43 16.79
C ALA A 288 20.32 20.91 18.02
N ILE A 289 19.15 20.29 17.84
CA ILE A 289 18.22 19.90 18.91
C ILE A 289 18.36 18.42 19.29
N ILE A 290 18.78 17.56 18.36
CA ILE A 290 18.93 16.12 18.58
C ILE A 290 20.31 15.73 19.15
N ASN A 291 20.35 14.59 19.85
CA ASN A 291 21.54 14.06 20.51
C ASN A 291 21.89 12.63 20.03
N GLY A 292 23.12 12.17 20.31
CA GLY A 292 23.52 10.77 20.12
C GLY A 292 23.62 10.31 18.67
N GLU A 293 23.08 9.13 18.37
CA GLU A 293 23.17 8.48 17.04
C GLU A 293 22.40 9.24 15.96
N MET A 294 21.21 9.77 16.27
CA MET A 294 20.42 10.56 15.31
C MET A 294 21.20 11.78 14.80
N LYS A 295 22.00 12.41 15.66
CA LYS A 295 22.84 13.55 15.31
C LYS A 295 23.92 13.17 14.29
N LYS A 296 24.52 11.98 14.43
CA LYS A 296 25.49 11.45 13.46
C LYS A 296 24.84 11.18 12.11
N ILE A 297 23.62 10.62 12.10
CA ILE A 297 22.85 10.35 10.89
C ILE A 297 22.58 11.65 10.13
N ILE A 298 21.96 12.65 10.76
CA ILE A 298 21.67 13.94 10.08
C ILE A 298 22.95 14.65 9.66
N GLY A 299 23.99 14.63 10.51
CA GLY A 299 25.26 15.27 10.21
C GLY A 299 25.88 14.81 8.89
N GLY A 300 25.68 13.54 8.51
CA GLY A 300 26.14 13.01 7.22
C GLY A 300 25.45 13.61 5.98
N PHE A 301 24.29 14.26 6.15
CA PHE A 301 23.50 14.86 5.06
C PHE A 301 23.50 16.39 5.07
N ILE A 302 24.18 17.04 6.03
CA ILE A 302 24.32 18.50 6.09
C ILE A 302 25.52 18.95 5.26
N ILE A 303 25.29 19.84 4.31
CA ILE A 303 26.36 20.51 3.58
C ILE A 303 26.99 21.57 4.50
N HIS A 304 28.26 21.39 4.82
CA HIS A 304 29.04 22.39 5.54
C HIS A 304 29.52 23.47 4.57
N GLU A 305 29.15 24.73 4.85
CA GLU A 305 29.57 25.92 4.10
C GLU A 305 31.11 26.12 4.06
N ASN A 306 31.84 25.38 4.90
CA ASN A 306 33.30 25.44 5.02
C ASN A 306 34.05 24.32 4.28
N LEU A 307 33.53 23.81 3.17
CA LEU A 307 34.42 23.20 2.18
C LEU A 307 35.13 24.32 1.44
N LYS A 308 36.15 24.91 2.09
CA LYS A 308 37.26 25.51 1.36
C LYS A 308 37.93 24.36 0.62
N PHE A 309 37.44 24.04 -0.57
CA PHE A 309 38.34 23.43 -1.54
C PHE A 309 39.48 24.44 -1.69
N LYS A 310 40.68 24.04 -1.28
CA LYS A 310 41.88 24.73 -1.73
C LYS A 310 41.76 24.66 -3.25
N GLU A 311 41.66 25.80 -3.95
CA GLU A 311 41.76 25.79 -5.41
C GLU A 311 43.06 25.05 -5.72
N MET A 312 42.92 23.84 -6.25
CA MET A 312 44.05 23.05 -6.72
C MET A 312 44.22 23.40 -8.19
N GLU A 313 45.40 23.89 -8.53
CA GLU A 313 45.80 24.07 -9.92
C GLU A 313 45.76 22.70 -10.63
N CYS A 314 45.48 22.66 -11.94
CA CYS A 314 45.39 21.41 -12.70
C CYS A 314 46.62 20.50 -12.52
N GLU A 315 47.81 21.10 -12.34
CA GLU A 315 49.05 20.36 -12.08
C GLU A 315 49.01 19.58 -10.76
N GLU A 316 48.40 20.12 -9.69
CA GLU A 316 48.26 19.43 -8.41
C GLU A 316 47.28 18.24 -8.50
N ILE A 317 46.27 18.33 -9.38
CA ILE A 317 45.32 17.23 -9.66
C ILE A 317 46.01 16.12 -10.47
N GLU A 318 46.77 16.48 -11.51
CA GLU A 318 47.50 15.50 -12.32
C GLU A 318 48.53 14.72 -11.49
N GLN A 319 49.25 15.42 -10.61
CA GLN A 319 50.21 14.77 -9.71
C GLN A 319 49.52 13.78 -8.75
N PHE A 320 48.36 14.17 -8.19
CA PHE A 320 47.59 13.31 -7.29
C PHE A 320 47.08 12.03 -7.98
N VAL A 321 46.57 12.16 -9.22
CA VAL A 321 46.07 11.03 -10.01
C VAL A 321 47.20 10.05 -10.37
N ASN A 322 48.36 10.58 -10.78
CA ASN A 322 49.52 9.78 -11.18
C ASN A 322 50.20 9.09 -9.99
N GLU A 323 50.21 9.70 -8.80
CA GLU A 323 50.78 9.09 -7.60
C GLU A 323 49.92 7.97 -7.01
N LYS A 324 48.59 8.04 -7.17
CA LYS A 324 47.65 7.12 -6.50
C LYS A 324 47.12 5.99 -7.38
N ILE A 325 47.10 6.16 -8.70
CA ILE A 325 46.63 5.13 -9.63
C ILE A 325 47.86 4.49 -10.27
N GLN A 326 48.44 3.48 -9.61
CA GLN A 326 49.36 2.56 -10.30
C GLN A 326 48.55 1.73 -11.29
N ILE A 327 48.53 2.17 -12.56
CA ILE A 327 47.95 1.42 -13.66
C ILE A 327 48.90 0.27 -13.99
N ASN A 328 48.59 -0.94 -13.56
CA ASN A 328 49.23 -2.14 -14.08
C ASN A 328 48.47 -2.57 -15.34
N GLU A 329 49.12 -2.48 -16.50
CA GLU A 329 48.64 -3.06 -17.75
C GLU A 329 48.65 -4.60 -17.63
N CYS A 330 47.52 -5.25 -17.93
CA CYS A 330 47.44 -6.70 -18.09
C CYS A 330 46.59 -7.06 -19.31
N GLU A 331 47.09 -7.98 -20.15
CA GLU A 331 46.53 -8.35 -21.45
C GLU A 331 45.12 -8.97 -21.35
N ILE A 332 44.19 -8.49 -22.17
CA ILE A 332 42.80 -8.96 -22.22
C ILE A 332 42.67 -10.15 -23.19
N GLY A 333 42.35 -11.33 -22.67
CA GLY A 333 42.07 -12.55 -23.43
C GLY A 333 40.62 -12.66 -23.93
N GLN A 334 40.50 -12.86 -25.25
CA GLN A 334 39.42 -13.47 -26.08
C GLN A 334 37.98 -13.61 -25.55
N TRP A 335 37.04 -12.97 -26.27
CA TRP A 335 35.59 -13.12 -26.10
C TRP A 335 35.03 -14.39 -26.75
N LYS A 336 34.15 -15.10 -26.04
CA LYS A 336 33.35 -16.20 -26.59
C LYS A 336 31.92 -15.71 -26.88
N LYS A 337 31.42 -15.94 -28.10
CA LYS A 337 30.09 -15.53 -28.57
C LYS A 337 28.99 -16.29 -27.81
N LEU A 338 28.18 -15.58 -27.03
CA LEU A 338 26.89 -16.06 -26.52
C LEU A 338 25.85 -15.99 -27.65
N GLY A 339 25.09 -17.07 -27.82
CA GLY A 339 24.07 -17.23 -28.86
C GLY A 339 22.96 -16.19 -28.77
N GLU A 340 22.31 -15.95 -29.92
CA GLU A 340 21.34 -14.89 -30.15
C GLU A 340 20.13 -14.98 -29.18
N LEU A 341 19.78 -13.84 -28.58
CA LEU A 341 18.46 -13.60 -27.98
C LEU A 341 17.77 -12.42 -28.67
N PRO A 342 16.42 -12.42 -28.71
CA PRO A 342 15.62 -11.69 -29.69
C PRO A 342 15.40 -10.22 -29.33
N GLN A 343 15.06 -9.45 -30.37
CA GLN A 343 14.95 -7.99 -30.43
C GLN A 343 14.12 -7.35 -29.31
N PHE A 344 14.72 -6.39 -28.60
CA PHE A 344 14.00 -5.30 -27.93
C PHE A 344 14.35 -3.97 -28.62
N PHE A 345 13.32 -3.26 -29.08
CA PHE A 345 13.42 -1.90 -29.58
C PHE A 345 13.73 -0.95 -28.43
N VAL A 346 14.75 -0.11 -28.59
CA VAL A 346 15.07 0.99 -27.65
C VAL A 346 14.95 2.30 -28.40
N SER A 347 13.97 3.12 -28.02
CA SER A 347 13.84 4.52 -28.42
C SER A 347 15.07 5.30 -27.96
N THR A 348 15.62 6.11 -28.85
CA THR A 348 16.97 6.67 -28.88
C THR A 348 17.39 7.65 -27.78
N GLU A 349 16.71 7.76 -26.64
CA GLU A 349 17.08 8.79 -25.65
C GLU A 349 17.17 8.23 -24.23
N ASN A 350 18.43 7.92 -23.86
CA ASN A 350 19.01 7.72 -22.53
C ASN A 350 18.86 6.32 -21.88
N LEU A 351 20.01 5.60 -21.87
CA LEU A 351 20.30 4.43 -21.06
C LEU A 351 20.52 4.81 -19.59
N ILE A 352 19.80 4.15 -18.68
CA ILE A 352 20.20 3.98 -17.29
C ILE A 352 20.70 2.54 -17.16
N ILE A 353 21.97 2.37 -16.80
CA ILE A 353 22.54 1.06 -16.46
C ILE A 353 22.20 0.76 -15.00
N ASP A 354 21.66 -0.45 -14.81
CA ASP A 354 21.18 -1.02 -13.56
C ASP A 354 22.31 -1.23 -12.52
N PRO A 355 22.17 -0.74 -11.28
CA PRO A 355 23.15 -0.93 -10.20
C PRO A 355 23.37 -2.39 -9.75
N SER A 356 22.56 -3.35 -10.21
CA SER A 356 22.65 -4.75 -9.80
C SER A 356 23.84 -5.54 -10.40
N ILE A 357 24.60 -4.97 -11.34
CA ILE A 357 25.81 -5.64 -11.87
C ILE A 357 27.03 -5.52 -10.92
N SER A 358 27.03 -4.59 -9.96
CA SER A 358 28.15 -4.43 -9.03
C SER A 358 28.20 -5.47 -7.89
N LEU A 359 27.21 -6.36 -7.75
CA LEU A 359 27.17 -7.37 -6.67
C LEU A 359 27.55 -8.80 -7.10
N MET A 360 27.99 -9.01 -8.35
CA MET A 360 28.50 -10.31 -8.80
C MET A 360 30.03 -10.38 -9.00
N ILE A 361 30.80 -9.34 -8.66
CA ILE A 361 32.28 -9.34 -8.76
C ILE A 361 32.94 -9.13 -7.39
N ALA A 362 32.36 -9.73 -6.35
CA ALA A 362 33.01 -9.89 -5.06
C ALA A 362 32.75 -11.30 -4.51
N ASN A 363 33.26 -12.29 -5.25
CA ASN A 363 33.90 -13.50 -4.74
C ASN A 363 34.77 -14.10 -5.84
#